data_AF-A0A7R8VJG8-F1
#
_entry.id   AF-A0A7R8VJG8-F1
#
_cell.length_a   1.000
_cell.length_b   1.000
_cell.length_c   1.000
_cell.angle_alpha   90.00
_cell.angle_beta   90.00
_cell.angle_gamma   90.00
#
_symmetry.space_group_name_H-M   'P 1'
#
loop_
_entity.id
_entity.type
_entity.pdbx_description
1 polymer ?
#
loop_
_entity_poly.entity_id
_entity_poly.type
_entity_poly.pdbx_seq_one_letter_code
_entity_poly.pdbx_strand_id
1 'polypeptide(L)'
;MSRTLTVEEVYKDRDQFAALVREVASPDVGRMGIEILSFTIKDVYDEVQYLASLGKSQTAAVKRDADIGVAQANRDAGIREAECEKSAMDIKYNTDTKIEDNSRMYKLQKALFDKEINTAFKIVLMQITSVKNG
;
A
#
# COMPACT_ATOMS: atom_id res chain seq x y z
N MET A 1 11.49 -34.56 40.56
CA MET A 1 11.17 -33.73 39.38
C MET A 1 11.96 -32.44 39.53
N SER A 2 13.00 -32.20 38.72
CA SER A 2 13.73 -30.93 38.74
C SER A 2 12.86 -29.85 38.11
N ARG A 3 12.43 -28.88 38.91
CA ARG A 3 11.66 -27.71 38.47
C ARG A 3 12.67 -26.66 37.99
N THR A 4 13.08 -26.74 36.74
CA THR A 4 14.00 -25.78 36.12
C THR A 4 13.23 -24.94 35.10
N LEU A 5 13.05 -23.65 35.40
CA LEU A 5 12.49 -22.66 34.48
C LEU A 5 13.56 -22.19 33.49
N THR A 6 13.15 -21.92 32.25
CA THR A 6 14.03 -21.31 31.25
C THR A 6 14.16 -19.80 31.50
N VAL A 7 15.26 -19.20 31.05
CA VAL A 7 15.55 -17.76 31.30
C VAL A 7 14.47 -16.86 30.66
N GLU A 8 13.88 -17.31 29.57
CA GLU A 8 12.79 -16.65 28.86
C GLU A 8 11.48 -16.63 29.65
N GLU A 9 11.16 -17.73 30.34
CA GLU A 9 9.95 -17.85 31.16
C GLU A 9 10.04 -16.96 32.41
N VAL A 10 11.21 -16.90 33.04
CA VAL A 10 11.47 -15.99 34.18
C VAL A 10 11.32 -14.52 33.78
N TYR A 11 11.70 -14.18 32.55
CA TYR A 11 11.57 -12.82 32.05
C TYR A 11 10.12 -12.46 31.67
N LYS A 12 9.38 -13.41 31.09
CA LYS A 12 7.98 -13.22 30.67
C LYS A 12 7.00 -13.19 31.84
N ASP A 13 7.23 -14.03 32.86
CA ASP A 13 6.32 -14.16 34.00
C ASP A 13 7.09 -14.15 35.33
N ARG A 14 7.30 -12.92 35.83
CA ARG A 14 8.00 -12.67 37.09
C ARG A 14 7.20 -13.13 38.30
N ASP A 15 5.88 -13.11 38.20
CA ASP A 15 4.99 -13.48 39.32
C ASP A 15 5.00 -14.99 39.53
N GLN A 16 4.99 -15.77 38.44
CA GLN A 16 5.11 -17.22 38.51
C GLN A 16 6.46 -17.67 39.10
N PHE A 17 7.56 -17.00 38.71
CA PHE A 17 8.88 -17.28 39.28
C PHE A 17 8.92 -16.94 40.79
N ALA A 18 8.38 -15.80 41.21
CA ALA A 18 8.31 -15.40 42.61
C ALA A 18 7.51 -16.40 43.47
N ALA A 19 6.38 -16.90 42.93
CA ALA A 19 5.56 -17.91 43.60
C ALA A 19 6.32 -19.23 43.79
N LEU A 20 7.06 -19.66 42.77
CA LEU A 20 7.84 -20.90 42.81
C LEU A 20 8.98 -20.83 43.84
N VAL A 21 9.70 -19.70 43.87
CA VAL A 21 10.78 -19.46 44.85
C VAL A 21 10.24 -19.45 46.28
N ARG A 22 9.05 -18.85 46.50
CA ARG A 22 8.38 -18.88 47.80
C ARG A 22 8.03 -20.30 48.23
N GLU A 23 7.45 -21.11 47.34
CA GLU A 23 7.08 -22.51 47.63
C GLU A 23 8.28 -23.34 48.09
N VAL A 24 9.44 -23.15 47.45
CA VAL A 24 10.68 -23.86 47.79
C VAL A 24 11.33 -23.34 49.07
N ALA A 25 11.36 -22.02 49.27
CA ALA A 25 12.06 -21.41 50.40
C ALA A 25 11.26 -21.45 51.72
N SER A 26 9.92 -21.41 51.67
CA SER A 26 9.03 -21.42 52.83
C SER A 26 9.34 -22.52 53.88
N PRO A 27 9.52 -23.80 53.51
CA PRO A 27 9.80 -24.86 54.50
C PRO A 27 11.22 -24.82 55.10
N ASP A 28 12.18 -24.17 54.44
CA ASP A 28 13.55 -24.03 54.96
C ASP A 28 13.64 -22.91 56.00
N VAL A 29 13.06 -21.74 55.70
CA VAL A 29 13.04 -20.59 56.64
C VAL A 29 12.09 -20.82 57.81
N GLY A 30 10.99 -21.55 57.60
CA GLY A 30 10.07 -21.93 58.65
C GLY A 30 10.73 -22.83 59.71
N ARG A 31 11.66 -23.70 59.31
CA ARG A 31 12.48 -24.51 60.25
C ARG A 31 13.44 -23.67 61.10
N MET A 32 13.76 -22.46 60.65
CA MET A 32 14.56 -21.48 61.39
C MET A 32 13.70 -20.50 62.22
N GLY A 33 12.36 -20.63 62.19
CA GLY A 33 11.44 -19.74 62.90
C GLY A 33 11.21 -18.39 62.20
N ILE A 34 11.49 -18.29 60.91
CA ILE A 34 11.38 -17.06 60.12
C ILE A 34 10.22 -17.20 59.12
N GLU A 35 9.33 -16.20 59.07
CA GLU A 35 8.21 -16.13 58.12
C GLU A 35 8.47 -15.11 57.01
N ILE A 36 8.18 -15.48 55.75
CA ILE A 36 8.32 -14.59 54.59
C ILE A 36 7.02 -13.80 54.39
N LEU A 37 7.02 -12.52 54.77
CA LEU A 37 5.89 -11.60 54.57
C LEU A 37 5.75 -11.19 53.09
N SER A 38 6.82 -10.74 52.46
CA SER A 38 6.82 -10.29 51.06
C SER A 38 8.13 -10.64 50.37
N PHE A 39 8.04 -11.00 49.09
CA PHE A 39 9.18 -11.26 48.23
C PHE A 39 9.02 -10.42 46.97
N THR A 40 9.97 -9.51 46.74
CA THR A 40 9.98 -8.63 45.57
C THR A 40 11.27 -8.86 44.80
N ILE A 41 11.15 -9.21 43.52
CA ILE A 41 12.30 -9.32 42.62
C ILE A 41 12.78 -7.89 42.32
N LYS A 42 14.03 -7.59 42.68
CA LYS A 42 14.59 -6.24 42.49
C LYS A 42 15.10 -6.07 41.05
N ASP A 43 16.12 -6.82 40.66
CA ASP A 43 16.69 -6.80 39.31
C ASP A 43 17.08 -8.21 38.87
N VAL A 44 16.98 -8.47 37.57
CA VAL A 44 17.46 -9.72 36.94
C VAL A 44 18.51 -9.31 35.92
N TYR A 45 19.76 -9.69 36.18
CA TYR A 45 20.89 -9.43 35.31
C TYR A 45 21.42 -10.75 34.74
N ASP A 46 21.86 -10.71 33.49
CA ASP A 46 22.51 -11.83 32.81
C ASP A 46 23.95 -11.42 32.45
N GLU A 47 24.92 -12.29 32.76
CA GLU A 47 26.34 -12.08 32.45
C GLU A 47 26.65 -12.31 30.96
N VAL A 48 25.84 -13.12 30.26
CA VAL A 48 26.17 -13.63 28.91
C VAL A 48 25.48 -12.84 27.78
N GLN A 49 24.90 -11.67 28.07
CA GLN A 49 24.28 -10.80 27.06
C GLN A 49 23.20 -11.47 26.20
N TYR A 50 22.63 -12.58 26.67
CA TYR A 50 21.62 -13.36 25.98
C TYR A 50 20.33 -12.55 25.80
N LEU A 51 19.89 -11.89 26.88
CA LEU A 51 18.72 -11.00 26.87
C LEU A 51 18.89 -9.82 25.90
N ALA A 52 20.09 -9.25 25.82
CA ALA A 52 20.38 -8.17 24.89
C ALA A 52 20.33 -8.64 23.43
N SER A 53 20.78 -9.86 23.15
CA SER A 53 20.76 -10.46 21.82
C SER A 53 19.34 -10.85 21.38
N LEU A 54 18.50 -11.32 22.31
CA LEU A 54 17.09 -11.61 22.07
C LEU A 54 16.31 -10.34 21.68
N GLY A 55 16.56 -9.24 22.41
CA GLY A 55 15.97 -7.93 22.09
C GLY A 55 16.37 -7.44 20.70
N LYS A 56 17.66 -7.52 20.36
CA LYS A 56 18.16 -7.16 19.01
C LYS A 56 17.50 -7.97 17.90
N SER A 57 17.32 -9.27 18.11
CA SER A 57 16.69 -10.16 17.13
C SER A 57 15.22 -9.82 16.91
N GLN A 58 14.47 -9.54 17.98
CA GLN A 58 13.09 -9.08 17.84
C GLN A 58 12.99 -7.72 17.16
N THR A 59 13.83 -6.75 17.52
CA THR A 59 13.84 -5.44 16.87
C THR A 59 14.16 -5.56 15.38
N ALA A 60 15.10 -6.43 15.01
CA ALA A 60 15.44 -6.69 13.62
C ALA A 60 14.28 -7.33 12.85
N ALA A 61 13.53 -8.26 13.47
CA ALA A 61 12.35 -8.87 12.86
C ALA A 61 11.26 -7.83 12.60
N VAL A 62 10.90 -7.03 13.61
CA VAL A 62 9.88 -5.96 13.47
C VAL A 62 10.29 -4.95 12.40
N LYS A 63 11.57 -4.56 12.36
CA LYS A 63 12.07 -3.64 11.34
C LYS A 63 11.97 -4.22 9.93
N ARG A 64 12.35 -5.50 9.76
CA ARG A 64 12.22 -6.20 8.48
C ARG A 64 10.77 -6.25 8.03
N ASP A 65 9.84 -6.59 8.92
CA ASP A 65 8.42 -6.69 8.58
C ASP A 65 7.84 -5.32 8.20
N ALA A 66 8.25 -4.26 8.90
CA ALA A 66 7.91 -2.89 8.53
C ALA A 66 8.45 -2.52 7.14
N ASP A 67 9.72 -2.83 6.85
CA ASP A 67 10.34 -2.56 5.55
C ASP A 67 9.64 -3.33 4.42
N ILE A 68 9.24 -4.58 4.66
CA ILE A 68 8.45 -5.40 3.72
C ILE A 68 7.08 -4.75 3.48
N GLY A 69 6.40 -4.29 4.53
CA GLY A 69 5.11 -3.63 4.43
C GLY A 69 5.18 -2.35 3.59
N VAL A 70 6.21 -1.53 3.79
CA VAL A 70 6.45 -0.31 2.99
C VAL A 70 6.73 -0.67 1.53
N ALA A 71 7.57 -1.68 1.27
CA ALA A 71 7.88 -2.10 -0.08
C ALA A 71 6.66 -2.64 -0.85
N GLN A 72 5.79 -3.40 -0.17
CA GLN A 72 4.54 -3.89 -0.75
C GLN A 72 3.57 -2.73 -1.03
N ALA A 73 3.39 -1.81 -0.08
CA ALA A 73 2.53 -0.65 -0.27
C ALA A 73 2.98 0.23 -1.45
N ASN A 74 4.29 0.47 -1.58
CA ASN A 74 4.84 1.24 -2.70
C ASN A 74 4.65 0.53 -4.04
N ARG A 75 4.82 -0.80 -4.08
CA ARG A 75 4.56 -1.58 -5.28
C ARG A 75 3.10 -1.47 -5.71
N ASP A 76 2.18 -1.68 -4.77
CA ASP A 76 0.74 -1.66 -5.06
C ASP A 76 0.27 -0.27 -5.47
N ALA A 77 0.81 0.78 -4.85
CA ALA A 77 0.58 2.16 -5.27
C ALA A 77 1.06 2.40 -6.70
N GLY A 78 2.29 1.97 -7.03
CA GLY A 78 2.85 2.14 -8.37
C GLY A 78 2.10 1.36 -9.47
N ILE A 79 1.62 0.15 -9.17
CA ILE A 79 0.78 -0.61 -10.11
C ILE A 79 -0.52 0.14 -10.37
N ARG A 80 -1.20 0.60 -9.31
CA ARG A 80 -2.47 1.31 -9.44
C ARG A 80 -2.30 2.63 -10.20
N GLU A 81 -1.22 3.34 -9.95
CA GLU A 81 -0.90 4.58 -10.68
C GLU A 81 -0.68 4.30 -12.17
N ALA A 82 0.11 3.27 -12.51
CA ALA A 82 0.34 2.88 -13.90
C ALA A 82 -0.94 2.42 -14.61
N GLU A 83 -1.82 1.68 -13.92
CA GLU A 83 -3.13 1.28 -14.46
C GLU A 83 -4.05 2.49 -14.71
N CYS A 84 -4.11 3.42 -13.74
CA CYS A 84 -4.84 4.67 -13.91
C CYS A 84 -4.29 5.48 -15.08
N GLU A 85 -2.97 5.60 -15.21
CA GLU A 85 -2.33 6.36 -16.29
C GLU A 85 -2.60 5.73 -17.65
N LYS A 86 -2.50 4.39 -17.75
CA LYS A 86 -2.84 3.66 -18.97
C LYS A 86 -4.30 3.89 -19.37
N SER A 87 -5.24 3.73 -18.44
CA SER A 87 -6.65 3.94 -18.73
C SER A 87 -6.96 5.39 -19.13
N ALA A 88 -6.31 6.37 -18.51
CA ALA A 88 -6.44 7.78 -18.87
C ALA A 88 -5.90 8.06 -20.27
N MET A 89 -4.75 7.49 -20.62
CA MET A 89 -4.20 7.57 -21.98
C MET A 89 -5.11 6.91 -23.01
N ASP A 90 -5.63 5.72 -22.75
CA ASP A 90 -6.55 5.02 -23.65
C ASP A 90 -7.83 5.84 -23.91
N ILE A 91 -8.36 6.52 -22.88
CA ILE A 91 -9.50 7.43 -23.02
C ILE A 91 -9.12 8.65 -23.87
N LYS A 92 -7.94 9.25 -23.63
CA LYS A 92 -7.45 10.38 -24.42
C LYS A 92 -7.33 9.99 -25.90
N TYR A 93 -6.63 8.92 -26.22
CA TYR A 93 -6.45 8.47 -27.61
C TYR A 93 -7.79 8.17 -28.31
N ASN A 94 -8.72 7.52 -27.62
CA ASN A 94 -10.06 7.28 -28.17
C ASN A 94 -10.84 8.58 -28.39
N THR A 95 -10.69 9.56 -27.49
CA THR A 95 -11.35 10.86 -27.62
C THR A 95 -10.75 11.67 -28.76
N ASP A 96 -9.43 11.71 -28.86
CA ASP A 96 -8.72 12.42 -29.92
C ASP A 96 -9.06 11.83 -31.30
N THR A 97 -9.08 10.51 -31.43
CA THR A 97 -9.50 9.82 -32.66
C THR A 97 -10.93 10.24 -33.07
N LYS A 98 -11.87 10.26 -32.12
CA LYS A 98 -13.25 10.69 -32.37
C LYS A 98 -13.35 12.16 -32.77
N ILE A 99 -12.54 13.04 -32.17
CA ILE A 99 -12.50 14.46 -32.50
C ILE A 99 -11.96 14.64 -33.93
N GLU A 100 -10.88 13.96 -34.28
CA GLU A 100 -10.30 14.02 -35.62
C GLU A 100 -11.26 13.48 -36.68
N ASP A 101 -11.89 12.34 -36.43
CA ASP A 101 -12.90 11.77 -37.33
C ASP A 101 -14.08 12.72 -37.53
N ASN A 102 -14.62 13.31 -36.46
CA ASN A 102 -15.69 14.29 -36.54
C ASN A 102 -15.25 15.56 -37.30
N SER A 103 -14.03 16.05 -37.05
CA SER A 103 -13.48 17.21 -37.76
C SER A 103 -13.30 16.93 -39.25
N ARG A 104 -12.83 15.72 -39.61
CA ARG A 104 -12.70 15.27 -40.99
C ARG A 104 -14.06 15.15 -41.67
N MET A 105 -15.03 14.53 -41.01
CA MET A 105 -16.41 14.40 -41.50
C MET A 105 -17.04 15.76 -41.76
N TYR A 106 -16.89 16.69 -40.80
CA TYR A 106 -17.39 18.06 -40.92
C TYR A 106 -16.76 18.80 -42.12
N LYS A 107 -15.43 18.71 -42.28
CA LYS A 107 -14.72 19.32 -43.42
C LYS A 107 -15.18 18.73 -44.76
N LEU A 108 -15.38 17.41 -44.82
CA LEU A 108 -15.87 16.75 -46.04
C LEU A 108 -17.29 17.22 -46.38
N GLN A 109 -18.19 17.26 -45.40
CA GLN A 109 -19.57 17.69 -45.60
C GLN A 109 -19.65 19.15 -46.02
N LYS A 110 -18.85 20.03 -45.40
CA LYS A 110 -18.72 21.43 -45.81
C LYS A 110 -18.25 21.55 -47.26
N ALA A 111 -17.22 20.81 -47.65
CA ALA A 111 -16.71 20.83 -49.02
C ALA A 111 -17.74 20.31 -50.05
N LEU A 112 -18.56 19.32 -49.69
CA LEU A 112 -19.67 18.85 -50.52
C LEU A 112 -20.72 19.94 -50.73
N PHE A 113 -21.17 20.59 -49.64
CA PHE A 113 -22.12 21.70 -49.73
C PHE A 113 -21.58 22.87 -50.56
N ASP A 114 -20.32 23.26 -50.35
CA ASP A 114 -19.68 24.34 -51.11
C ASP A 114 -19.63 23.99 -52.61
N LYS A 115 -19.38 22.72 -52.95
CA LYS A 115 -19.41 22.24 -54.35
C LYS A 115 -20.81 22.35 -54.94
N GLU A 116 -21.84 21.90 -54.21
CA GLU A 116 -23.24 21.95 -54.65
C GLU A 116 -23.70 23.39 -54.91
N ILE A 117 -23.41 24.31 -53.98
CA ILE A 117 -23.72 25.75 -54.12
C ILE A 117 -23.03 26.32 -55.36
N ASN A 118 -21.76 26.01 -55.57
CA ASN A 118 -21.01 26.50 -56.73
C ASN A 118 -21.57 25.96 -58.05
N THR A 119 -21.97 24.68 -58.11
CA THR A 119 -22.64 24.12 -59.30
C THR A 119 -24.01 24.76 -59.54
N ALA A 120 -24.81 24.95 -58.50
CA ALA A 120 -26.12 25.59 -58.61
C ALA A 120 -25.99 27.04 -59.11
N PHE A 121 -25.07 27.82 -58.52
CA PHE A 121 -24.79 29.19 -58.95
C PHE A 121 -24.34 29.24 -60.42
N LYS A 122 -23.47 28.31 -60.84
CA LYS A 122 -23.01 28.21 -62.23
C LYS A 122 -24.15 27.88 -63.21
N ILE A 123 -25.06 26.98 -62.86
CA ILE A 123 -26.24 26.63 -63.69
C ILE A 123 -27.14 27.85 -63.87
N VAL A 124 -27.42 28.58 -62.77
CA VAL A 124 -28.26 29.79 -62.82
C VAL A 124 -27.62 30.86 -63.70
N LEU A 125 -26.30 31.09 -63.58
CA LEU A 125 -25.59 32.06 -64.42
C LEU A 125 -25.68 31.68 -65.91
N MET A 126 -25.56 30.38 -66.22
CA MET A 126 -25.66 29.88 -67.59
C MET A 126 -27.07 30.09 -68.17
N GLN A 127 -28.12 29.83 -67.38
CA GLN A 127 -29.50 30.12 -67.78
C GLN A 127 -29.74 31.60 -68.06
N ILE A 128 -29.24 32.51 -67.21
CA ILE A 128 -29.38 33.95 -67.41
C ILE A 128 -28.62 34.41 -68.68
N THR A 129 -27.46 33.81 -68.95
CA THR A 129 -26.65 34.17 -70.13
C THR A 129 -27.31 33.69 -71.43
N SER A 130 -27.92 32.50 -71.43
CA SER A 130 -28.70 32.00 -72.57
C SER A 130 -29.95 32.85 -72.85
N VAL A 131 -30.60 33.40 -71.83
CA VAL A 131 -31.77 34.30 -72.00
C VAL A 131 -31.37 35.69 -72.50
N LYS A 132 -30.12 36.13 -72.25
CA LYS A 132 -29.63 37.43 -72.74
C LYS A 132 -29.07 37.39 -74.18
N ASN A 133 -28.71 36.21 -74.69
CA ASN A 133 -28.11 36.02 -76.01
C ASN A 133 -29.09 35.44 -77.07
N GLY A 134 -30.38 35.32 -76.74
CA GLY A 134 -31.47 35.01 -77.68
C GLY A 134 -32.47 36.15 -77.71
#